data_AF-A0A955YYN3-F1
#
_entry.id   AF-A0A955YYN3-F1
#
_cell.length_a   1.000
_cell.length_b   1.000
_cell.length_c   1.000
_cell.angle_alpha   90.00
_cell.angle_beta   90.00
_cell.angle_gamma   90.00
#
_symmetry.space_group_name_H-M   'P 1'
#
loop_
_entity.id
_entity.type
_entity.pdbx_description
1 polymer ?
#
loop_
_entity_poly.entity_id
_entity_poly.type
_entity_poly.pdbx_seq_one_letter_code
_entity_poly.pdbx_strand_id
1 'polypeptide(L)'
;CTDAVVCQDPTGPGSYPSTPNLTIPDNDPNGISDTIDVDVTGKTTQVKISVVVAHPHRGDVRITLTKDGEEAIVFDQVGGSNDDIIDIFEVRSLVGVEAKGTWTLRVIDNATGDEGVLESWTLDVST
;
A
#
# COMPACT_ATOMS: atom_id res chain seq x y z
N CYS A 1 31.19 -10.30 15.73
CA CYS A 1 30.83 -9.01 16.35
C CYS A 1 30.01 -9.31 17.60
N THR A 2 30.29 -8.63 18.71
CA THR A 2 29.76 -8.94 20.06
C THR A 2 28.87 -7.82 20.57
N ASP A 3 27.81 -7.49 19.84
CA ASP A 3 26.73 -6.65 20.37
C ASP A 3 25.39 -7.08 19.76
N ALA A 4 24.36 -7.04 20.59
CA ALA A 4 22.99 -7.48 20.30
C ALA A 4 22.22 -6.47 19.44
N VAL A 5 22.74 -6.14 18.27
CA VAL A 5 21.99 -5.52 17.19
C VAL A 5 22.09 -6.49 16.03
N VAL A 6 20.94 -7.04 15.69
CA VAL A 6 20.67 -8.04 14.67
C VAL A 6 21.64 -7.91 13.49
N CYS A 7 22.27 -9.02 13.10
CA CYS A 7 22.81 -9.17 11.75
C CYS A 7 21.61 -9.20 10.77
N GLN A 8 20.86 -8.09 10.64
CA GLN A 8 19.96 -7.94 9.52
C GLN A 8 20.85 -7.71 8.32
N ASP A 9 20.84 -8.69 7.43
CA ASP A 9 21.18 -8.46 6.06
C ASP A 9 20.33 -7.28 5.58
N PRO A 10 20.90 -6.10 5.30
CA PRO A 10 20.14 -4.92 4.87
C PRO A 10 19.55 -5.10 3.47
N THR A 11 19.73 -6.28 2.85
CA THR A 11 19.23 -6.65 1.52
C THR A 11 18.18 -7.77 1.54
N GLY A 12 17.66 -8.16 2.73
CA GLY A 12 16.61 -9.17 2.85
C GLY A 12 15.19 -8.63 2.56
N PRO A 13 14.20 -9.51 2.38
CA PRO A 13 12.79 -9.11 2.32
C PRO A 13 12.38 -8.41 3.62
N GLY A 14 11.92 -7.16 3.50
CA GLY A 14 11.32 -6.39 4.58
C GLY A 14 9.79 -6.42 4.50
N SER A 15 9.13 -6.53 5.65
CA SER A 15 7.67 -6.49 5.77
C SER A 15 7.29 -5.37 6.72
N TYR A 16 6.47 -4.45 6.24
CA TYR A 16 6.17 -3.20 6.92
C TYR A 16 4.65 -3.03 7.01
N PRO A 17 4.03 -3.27 8.17
CA PRO A 17 2.59 -3.12 8.36
C PRO A 17 2.21 -1.69 8.81
N SER A 18 0.99 -1.27 8.47
CA SER A 18 0.31 -0.10 9.03
C SER A 18 -1.18 -0.39 9.25
N THR A 19 -1.74 0.14 10.33
CA THR A 19 -3.16 -0.06 10.73
C THR A 19 -3.84 1.28 11.02
N PRO A 20 -4.00 2.16 10.02
CA PRO A 20 -4.33 3.55 10.26
C PRO A 20 -5.81 3.75 10.63
N ASN A 21 -6.71 2.80 10.30
CA ASN A 21 -8.15 2.87 10.58
C ASN A 21 -8.77 4.21 10.14
N LEU A 22 -8.48 4.61 8.90
CA LEU A 22 -8.91 5.89 8.35
C LEU A 22 -10.18 5.72 7.53
N THR A 23 -11.17 6.57 7.81
CA THR A 23 -12.38 6.68 6.98
C THR A 23 -12.02 7.25 5.61
N ILE A 24 -12.49 6.58 4.56
CA ILE A 24 -12.37 7.01 3.17
C ILE A 24 -13.57 7.92 2.87
N PRO A 25 -13.35 9.20 2.54
CA PRO A 25 -14.43 10.14 2.23
C PRO A 25 -15.12 9.78 0.90
N ASP A 26 -16.46 9.83 0.90
CA ASP A 26 -17.33 9.59 -0.26
C ASP A 26 -17.06 10.60 -1.39
N ASN A 27 -16.79 10.08 -2.60
CA ASN A 27 -16.55 10.84 -3.83
C ASN A 27 -15.59 12.05 -3.70
N ASP A 28 -14.63 12.00 -2.77
CA ASP A 28 -13.64 13.08 -2.61
C ASP A 28 -12.38 12.75 -3.42
N PRO A 29 -12.05 13.52 -4.46
CA PRO A 29 -10.87 13.28 -5.27
C PRO A 29 -9.55 13.42 -4.49
N ASN A 30 -9.56 13.93 -3.26
CA ASN A 30 -8.41 13.95 -2.35
C ASN A 30 -8.22 12.63 -1.58
N GLY A 31 -9.30 11.87 -1.34
CA GLY A 31 -9.27 10.59 -0.62
C GLY A 31 -8.51 10.67 0.71
N ILE A 32 -7.84 9.57 1.06
CA ILE A 32 -6.90 9.48 2.18
C ILE A 32 -5.53 9.00 1.73
N SER A 33 -4.52 9.29 2.54
CA SER A 33 -3.17 8.74 2.39
C SER A 33 -2.62 8.24 3.72
N ASP A 34 -1.80 7.20 3.65
CA ASP A 34 -1.01 6.69 4.77
C ASP A 34 0.42 6.38 4.30
N THR A 35 1.39 6.41 5.21
CA THR A 35 2.81 6.30 4.86
C THR A 35 3.55 5.27 5.69
N ILE A 36 4.49 4.58 5.04
CA ILE A 36 5.42 3.64 5.67
C ILE A 36 6.86 4.03 5.31
N ASP A 37 7.73 4.07 6.32
CA ASP A 37 9.16 4.27 6.13
C ASP A 37 9.89 2.92 6.04
N VAL A 38 10.55 2.69 4.91
CA VAL A 38 11.35 1.49 4.63
C VAL A 38 12.82 1.80 4.86
N ASP A 39 13.50 0.94 5.62
CA ASP A 39 14.92 1.08 5.98
C ASP A 39 15.86 0.18 5.18
N VAL A 40 15.34 -0.88 4.53
CA VAL A 40 16.06 -1.76 3.61
C VAL A 40 16.56 -0.97 2.40
N THR A 41 17.82 -1.20 2.04
CA THR A 41 18.51 -0.50 0.95
C THR A 41 18.67 -1.39 -0.27
N GLY A 42 18.72 -0.80 -1.47
CA GLY A 42 18.90 -1.53 -2.71
C GLY A 42 17.74 -1.34 -3.68
N LYS A 43 17.88 -1.94 -4.86
CA LYS A 43 16.83 -1.88 -5.89
C LYS A 43 15.81 -2.96 -5.65
N THR A 44 14.53 -2.60 -5.64
CA THR A 44 13.45 -3.56 -5.44
C THR A 44 13.48 -4.65 -6.50
N THR A 45 13.48 -5.92 -6.08
CA THR A 45 13.29 -7.09 -6.96
C THR A 45 11.84 -7.59 -6.90
N GLN A 46 11.15 -7.29 -5.80
CA GLN A 46 9.73 -7.57 -5.59
C GLN A 46 9.09 -6.50 -4.71
N VAL A 47 7.88 -6.07 -5.09
CA VAL A 47 7.02 -5.21 -4.29
C VAL A 47 5.65 -5.86 -4.23
N LYS A 48 5.18 -6.17 -3.02
CA LYS A 48 3.84 -6.67 -2.76
C LYS A 48 3.16 -5.79 -1.74
N ILE A 49 1.86 -5.64 -1.91
CA ILE A 49 1.02 -4.93 -0.96
C ILE A 49 -0.18 -5.79 -0.60
N SER A 50 -0.36 -6.01 0.70
CA SER A 50 -1.57 -6.61 1.26
C SER A 50 -2.45 -5.47 1.76
N VAL A 51 -3.74 -5.44 1.42
CA VAL A 51 -4.66 -4.40 1.90
C VAL A 51 -5.90 -5.02 2.53
N VAL A 52 -6.42 -4.34 3.54
CA VAL A 52 -7.72 -4.60 4.15
C VAL A 52 -8.49 -3.28 4.16
N VAL A 53 -9.44 -3.18 3.25
CA VAL A 53 -10.36 -2.04 3.13
C VAL A 53 -11.78 -2.56 3.28
N ALA A 54 -12.49 -2.05 4.28
CA ALA A 54 -13.92 -2.25 4.41
C ALA A 54 -14.64 -1.26 3.51
N HIS A 55 -15.48 -1.74 2.58
CA HIS A 55 -16.25 -0.87 1.67
C HIS A 55 -17.50 -1.59 1.15
N PRO A 56 -18.68 -0.95 1.13
CA PRO A 56 -19.90 -1.57 0.58
C PRO A 56 -19.76 -1.98 -0.89
N HIS A 57 -19.05 -1.18 -1.68
CA HIS A 57 -18.85 -1.42 -3.11
C HIS A 57 -17.39 -1.22 -3.50
N ARG A 58 -16.64 -2.31 -3.59
CA ARG A 58 -15.20 -2.25 -3.92
C ARG A 58 -14.93 -1.68 -5.32
N GLY A 59 -15.91 -1.77 -6.23
CA GLY A 59 -15.83 -1.21 -7.58
C GLY A 59 -15.68 0.31 -7.61
N ASP A 60 -15.88 1.00 -6.49
CA ASP A 60 -15.80 2.45 -6.42
C ASP A 60 -14.42 2.94 -5.98
N VAL A 61 -13.65 2.03 -5.35
CA VAL A 61 -12.36 2.34 -4.74
C VAL A 61 -11.21 2.25 -5.75
N ARG A 62 -10.31 3.23 -5.69
CA ARG A 62 -8.99 3.24 -6.34
C ARG A 62 -7.89 3.30 -5.28
N ILE A 63 -6.88 2.45 -5.44
CA ILE A 63 -5.70 2.42 -4.58
C ILE A 63 -4.44 2.66 -5.43
N THR A 64 -3.63 3.63 -5.05
CA THR A 64 -2.32 3.88 -5.65
C THR A 64 -1.21 3.84 -4.61
N LEU A 65 -0.03 3.36 -5.01
CA LEU A 65 1.19 3.34 -4.21
C LEU A 65 2.22 4.23 -4.87
N THR A 66 2.77 5.18 -4.13
CA THR A 66 3.77 6.13 -4.63
C THR A 66 5.10 5.94 -3.91
N LYS A 67 6.18 5.91 -4.68
CA LYS A 67 7.57 5.92 -4.18
C LYS A 67 8.40 6.92 -4.99
N ASP A 68 8.97 7.92 -4.31
CA ASP A 68 9.85 8.94 -4.90
C ASP A 68 9.25 9.65 -6.15
N GLY A 69 7.93 9.86 -6.16
CA GLY A 69 7.20 10.48 -7.26
C GLY A 69 6.78 9.51 -8.38
N GLU A 70 7.19 8.25 -8.32
CA GLU A 70 6.68 7.19 -9.18
C GLU A 70 5.40 6.60 -8.57
N GLU A 71 4.27 6.80 -9.24
CA GLU A 71 2.97 6.28 -8.83
C GLU A 71 2.65 4.98 -9.58
N ALA A 72 2.13 4.00 -8.84
CA ALA A 72 1.64 2.74 -9.37
C ALA A 72 0.21 2.49 -8.93
N ILE A 73 -0.61 2.03 -9.86
CA ILE A 73 -1.97 1.57 -9.57
C ILE A 73 -1.89 0.19 -8.93
N VAL A 74 -2.46 0.05 -7.74
CA VAL A 74 -2.57 -1.21 -6.99
C VAL A 74 -3.91 -1.89 -7.28
N PHE A 75 -4.98 -1.11 -7.21
CA PHE A 75 -6.35 -1.55 -7.40
C PHE A 75 -7.15 -0.43 -8.07
N ASP A 76 -7.95 -0.76 -9.06
CA ASP A 76 -8.62 0.23 -9.90
C ASP A 76 -10.07 -0.15 -10.21
N GLN A 77 -10.98 0.13 -9.27
CA GLN A 77 -12.43 0.14 -9.53
C GLN A 77 -12.95 -1.17 -10.16
N VAL A 78 -12.37 -2.30 -9.77
CA VAL A 78 -12.75 -3.64 -10.26
C VAL A 78 -13.64 -4.36 -9.25
N GLY A 79 -14.44 -5.33 -9.72
CA GLY A 79 -15.26 -6.16 -8.83
C GLY A 79 -16.68 -5.66 -8.59
N GLY A 80 -17.06 -4.48 -9.09
CA GLY A 80 -18.44 -3.96 -9.06
C GLY A 80 -18.98 -3.82 -7.64
N SER A 81 -20.23 -4.22 -7.44
CA SER A 81 -20.95 -4.10 -6.16
C SER A 81 -20.56 -5.13 -5.10
N ASN A 82 -19.45 -5.85 -5.26
CA ASN A 82 -18.94 -6.73 -4.21
C ASN A 82 -18.36 -5.89 -3.07
N ASP A 83 -18.55 -6.37 -1.86
CA ASP A 83 -18.01 -5.73 -0.66
C ASP A 83 -16.49 -5.99 -0.55
N ASP A 84 -15.82 -5.08 0.15
CA ASP A 84 -14.46 -5.17 0.70
C ASP A 84 -13.31 -5.44 -0.29
N ILE A 85 -12.11 -5.01 0.12
CA ILE A 85 -10.86 -5.33 -0.55
C ILE A 85 -9.94 -5.95 0.49
N ILE A 86 -9.90 -7.28 0.48
CA ILE A 86 -9.00 -8.09 1.30
C ILE A 86 -8.18 -8.93 0.34
N ASP A 87 -7.04 -8.40 -0.11
CA ASP A 87 -6.28 -9.01 -1.19
C ASP A 87 -4.78 -8.62 -1.14
N ILE A 88 -3.99 -9.31 -1.94
CA ILE A 88 -2.54 -9.09 -2.08
C ILE A 88 -2.22 -8.81 -3.55
N PHE A 89 -1.53 -7.70 -3.80
CA PHE A 89 -1.19 -7.24 -5.15
C PHE A 89 0.33 -7.19 -5.35
N GLU A 90 0.78 -7.65 -6.52
CA GLU A 90 2.16 -7.42 -6.98
C GLU A 90 2.26 -6.10 -7.75
N VAL A 91 3.11 -5.18 -7.29
CA VAL A 91 3.26 -3.86 -7.89
C VAL A 91 4.51 -3.82 -8.78
N ARG A 92 4.41 -4.46 -9.95
CA ARG A 92 5.57 -4.71 -10.83
C ARG A 92 6.18 -3.44 -11.43
N SER A 93 5.43 -2.35 -11.53
CA SER A 93 5.95 -1.07 -12.03
C SER A 93 7.00 -0.47 -11.09
N LEU A 94 6.92 -0.76 -9.78
CA LEU A 94 7.88 -0.27 -8.79
C LEU A 94 9.04 -1.25 -8.56
N VAL A 95 9.28 -2.20 -9.47
CA VAL A 95 10.49 -3.04 -9.46
C VAL A 95 11.66 -2.26 -10.07
N GLY A 96 12.79 -2.24 -9.38
CA GLY A 96 14.00 -1.50 -9.77
C GLY A 96 14.11 -0.10 -9.15
N VAL A 97 13.11 0.36 -8.40
CA VAL A 97 13.18 1.62 -7.63
C VAL A 97 14.03 1.43 -6.37
N GLU A 98 14.49 2.53 -5.76
CA GLU A 98 15.16 2.42 -4.46
C GLU A 98 14.16 2.01 -3.38
N ALA A 99 14.46 0.94 -2.64
CA ALA A 99 13.58 0.45 -1.58
C ALA A 99 13.47 1.44 -0.41
N LYS A 100 14.61 2.01 0.00
CA LYS A 100 14.71 2.84 1.19
C LYS A 100 13.92 4.15 1.06
N GLY A 101 13.24 4.53 2.12
CA GLY A 101 12.55 5.80 2.28
C GLY A 101 11.04 5.64 2.41
N THR A 102 10.33 6.75 2.26
CA THR A 102 8.89 6.79 2.48
C THR A 102 8.12 6.26 1.28
N TRP A 103 7.19 5.35 1.54
CA TRP A 103 6.18 4.84 0.61
C TRP A 103 4.82 5.39 1.03
N THR A 104 4.04 5.88 0.07
CA THR A 104 2.73 6.47 0.33
C THR A 104 1.65 5.65 -0.34
N LEU A 105 0.76 5.07 0.46
CA LEU A 105 -0.48 4.48 -0.03
C LEU A 105 -1.54 5.58 -0.09
N ARG A 106 -2.29 5.62 -1.18
CA ARG A 106 -3.42 6.51 -1.36
C ARG A 106 -4.66 5.72 -1.73
N VAL A 107 -5.77 6.03 -1.07
CA VAL A 107 -7.06 5.35 -1.26
C VAL A 107 -8.14 6.39 -1.50
N ILE A 108 -8.94 6.20 -2.55
CA ILE A 108 -10.00 7.11 -2.96
C ILE A 108 -11.25 6.31 -3.26
N ASP A 109 -12.40 6.79 -2.81
CA ASP A 109 -13.70 6.41 -3.35
C ASP A 109 -14.09 7.39 -4.48
N ASN A 110 -14.39 6.88 -5.67
CA ASN A 110 -14.77 7.66 -6.85
C ASN A 110 -16.25 7.52 -7.24
N ALA A 111 -17.07 6.86 -6.43
CA ALA A 111 -18.51 6.89 -6.58
C ALA A 111 -19.14 7.67 -5.43
N THR A 112 -20.43 7.98 -5.58
CA THR A 112 -21.23 8.65 -4.55
C THR A 112 -22.11 7.64 -3.81
N GLY A 113 -22.21 7.79 -2.50
CA GLY A 113 -23.27 7.20 -1.69
C GLY A 113 -22.79 6.27 -0.58
N ASP A 114 -21.52 5.86 -0.62
CA ASP A 114 -20.93 4.93 0.32
C ASP A 114 -19.63 5.51 0.90
N GLU A 115 -19.31 5.14 2.13
CA GLU A 115 -18.02 5.43 2.74
C GLU A 115 -17.39 4.09 3.14
N GLY A 116 -16.06 4.05 3.16
CA GLY A 116 -15.32 2.89 3.65
C GLY A 116 -14.25 3.25 4.67
N VAL A 117 -13.46 2.24 5.04
CA VAL A 117 -12.38 2.37 5.99
C VAL A 117 -11.16 1.62 5.48
N LEU A 118 -10.01 2.29 5.42
CA LEU A 118 -8.72 1.63 5.32
C LEU A 118 -8.35 1.12 6.72
N GLU A 119 -8.56 -0.17 6.96
CA GLU A 119 -8.25 -0.79 8.25
C GLU A 119 -6.75 -1.03 8.40
N SER A 120 -6.14 -1.64 7.38
CA SER A 120 -4.71 -1.94 7.38
C SER A 120 -4.13 -2.16 5.99
N TRP A 121 -2.82 -2.02 5.89
CA TRP A 121 -2.04 -2.46 4.74
C TRP A 121 -0.64 -2.87 5.16
N THR A 122 -0.04 -3.78 4.40
CA THR A 122 1.34 -4.22 4.60
C THR A 122 2.09 -4.10 3.29
N LEU A 123 3.26 -3.47 3.34
CA LEU A 123 4.20 -3.39 2.24
C LEU A 123 5.29 -4.44 2.44
N ASP A 124 5.40 -5.39 1.51
CA ASP A 124 6.48 -6.37 1.46
C ASP A 124 7.43 -6.01 0.31
N VAL A 125 8.71 -5.77 0.62
CA VAL A 125 9.74 -5.35 -0.34
C VAL A 125 10.94 -6.27 -0.23
N SER A 126 11.43 -6.76 -1.37
CA SER A 126 12.70 -7.46 -1.49
C SER A 126 13.67 -6.65 -2.35
N THR A 127 14.96 -6.68 -2.04
CA THR A 127 16.05 -6.03 -2.79
C THR A 127 17.11 -6.99 -3.27
#